data_AF-A0A4Q3B4K4-F1
#
_entry.id   AF-A0A4Q3B4K4-F1
#
_cell.length_a   1.000
_cell.length_b   1.000
_cell.length_c   1.000
_cell.angle_alpha   90.00
_cell.angle_beta   90.00
_cell.angle_gamma   90.00
#
_symmetry.space_group_name_H-M   'P 1'
#
loop_
_entity.id
_entity.type
_entity.pdbx_description
1 polymer ?
#
loop_
_entity_poly.entity_id
_entity_poly.type
_entity_poly.pdbx_seq_one_letter_code
_entity_poly.pdbx_strand_id
1 'polypeptide(L)'
;YTPQAFTKEFSSLPLDFEPGVKFNYSNSGYFLLGVIIEKVTGKPYATVLSENILKPAQLTDTGYDLFSPILPKRAAGYEKQAGKSEINLKRHTGIICTNQYSRHKR
;
A
#
# COMPACT_ATOMS: atom_id res chain seq x y z
N TYR A 1 2.65 12.37 3.51
CA TYR A 1 1.49 13.18 3.90
C TYR A 1 0.88 12.62 5.17
N THR A 2 0.43 13.49 6.08
CA THR A 2 -0.40 13.03 7.21
C THR A 2 -1.84 12.77 6.72
N PRO A 3 -2.60 11.89 7.39
CA PRO A 3 -4.01 11.65 7.06
C PRO A 3 -4.85 12.94 6.97
N GLN A 4 -4.58 13.92 7.85
CA GLN A 4 -5.28 15.20 7.91
C GLN A 4 -4.95 16.11 6.73
N ALA A 5 -3.68 16.15 6.30
CA ALA A 5 -3.28 16.93 5.14
C ALA A 5 -3.93 16.37 3.86
N PHE A 6 -3.92 15.04 3.69
CA PHE A 6 -4.57 14.37 2.56
C PHE A 6 -6.07 14.65 2.52
N THR A 7 -6.78 14.45 3.63
CA THR A 7 -8.24 14.62 3.65
C THR A 7 -8.67 16.06 3.35
N LYS A 8 -7.91 17.05 3.84
CA LYS A 8 -8.16 18.46 3.52
C LYS A 8 -8.08 18.73 2.02
N GLU A 9 -7.00 18.31 1.38
CA GLU A 9 -6.79 18.51 -0.07
C GLU A 9 -7.79 17.69 -0.90
N PHE A 10 -7.99 16.41 -0.56
CA PHE A 10 -8.89 15.53 -1.29
C PHE A 10 -10.35 16.02 -1.24
N SER A 11 -10.78 16.61 -0.12
CA SER A 11 -12.14 17.13 0.04
C SER A 11 -12.44 18.40 -0.78
N SER A 12 -11.43 19.11 -1.28
CA SER A 12 -11.63 20.31 -2.09
C SER A 12 -11.70 20.03 -3.60
N LEU A 13 -11.54 18.77 -4.01
CA LEU A 13 -11.63 18.39 -5.41
C LEU A 13 -13.09 18.22 -5.83
N PRO A 14 -13.46 18.58 -7.08
CA PRO A 14 -14.80 18.33 -7.59
C PRO A 14 -15.07 16.84 -7.75
N LEU A 15 -16.33 16.45 -7.67
CA LEU A 15 -16.75 15.09 -8.02
C LEU A 15 -16.69 14.89 -9.53
N ASP A 16 -16.09 13.78 -9.97
CA ASP A 16 -16.09 13.38 -11.39
C ASP A 16 -17.50 12.98 -11.85
N PHE A 17 -18.33 12.46 -10.94
CA PHE A 17 -19.71 12.06 -11.14
C PHE A 17 -20.43 11.88 -9.79
N GLU A 18 -21.76 11.92 -9.80
CA GLU A 18 -22.57 11.67 -8.61
C GLU A 18 -22.29 10.28 -7.99
N PRO A 19 -22.13 10.18 -6.65
CA PRO A 19 -21.87 8.92 -5.98
C PRO A 19 -22.93 7.86 -6.31
N GLY A 20 -22.47 6.64 -6.62
CA GLY A 20 -23.35 5.50 -6.93
C GLY A 20 -23.83 5.41 -8.38
N VAL A 21 -23.58 6.42 -9.22
CA VAL A 21 -24.02 6.40 -10.63
C VAL A 21 -23.04 5.65 -11.54
N LYS A 22 -21.74 5.67 -11.23
CA LYS A 22 -20.69 4.99 -12.01
C LYS A 22 -19.65 4.36 -11.10
N PHE A 23 -18.90 3.40 -11.63
CA PHE A 23 -17.71 2.85 -11.00
C PHE A 23 -16.47 3.42 -11.70
N ASN A 24 -15.54 3.95 -10.90
CA ASN A 24 -14.20 4.34 -11.35
C ASN A 24 -13.18 3.92 -10.30
N TYR A 25 -12.07 3.31 -10.74
CA TYR A 25 -11.03 2.87 -9.81
C TYR A 25 -10.28 4.07 -9.24
N SER A 26 -10.13 4.12 -7.91
CA SER A 26 -9.46 5.24 -7.23
C SER A 26 -8.58 4.76 -6.09
N ASN A 27 -7.26 4.86 -6.27
CA ASN A 27 -6.28 4.63 -5.21
C ASN A 27 -6.51 5.57 -4.02
N SER A 28 -6.82 6.84 -4.30
CA SER A 28 -7.13 7.84 -3.26
C SER A 28 -8.36 7.47 -2.44
N GLY A 29 -9.36 6.83 -3.06
CA GLY A 29 -10.52 6.27 -2.35
C GLY A 29 -10.13 5.20 -1.33
N TYR A 30 -9.22 4.29 -1.68
CA TYR A 30 -8.70 3.31 -0.72
C TYR A 30 -7.86 3.94 0.39
N PHE A 31 -7.09 4.99 0.09
CA PHE A 31 -6.38 5.74 1.13
C PHE A 31 -7.36 6.41 2.10
N LEU A 32 -8.43 7.02 1.59
CA LEU A 32 -9.49 7.62 2.42
C LEU A 32 -10.15 6.58 3.34
N LEU A 33 -10.41 5.36 2.86
CA LEU A 33 -10.91 4.27 3.71
C LEU A 33 -9.94 3.94 4.85
N GLY A 34 -8.63 3.93 4.59
CA GLY A 34 -7.60 3.80 5.62
C GLY A 34 -7.72 4.89 6.69
N VAL A 35 -7.89 6.15 6.28
CA VAL A 35 -8.08 7.27 7.21
C VAL A 35 -9.36 7.14 8.04
N ILE A 36 -10.46 6.66 7.43
CA ILE A 36 -11.71 6.39 8.14
C ILE A 36 -11.48 5.32 9.22
N ILE A 37 -10.78 4.23 8.90
CA ILE A 37 -10.43 3.17 9.85
C ILE A 37 -9.63 3.74 11.02
N GLU A 38 -8.61 4.57 10.75
CA GLU A 38 -7.83 5.21 11.81
C GLU A 38 -8.70 6.11 12.71
N LYS A 39 -9.62 6.87 12.10
CA LYS A 39 -10.50 7.77 12.84
C LYS A 39 -11.52 7.03 13.72
N VAL A 40 -12.11 5.94 13.24
CA VAL A 40 -13.12 5.19 14.02
C VAL A 40 -12.49 4.30 15.09
N THR A 41 -11.25 3.85 14.88
CA THR A 41 -10.54 2.99 15.84
C THR A 41 -9.64 3.75 16.81
N GLY A 42 -9.22 4.97 16.46
CA GLY A 42 -8.22 5.72 17.22
C GLY A 42 -6.80 5.13 17.15
N LYS A 43 -6.54 4.18 16.25
CA LYS A 43 -5.26 3.47 16.10
C LYS A 43 -4.68 3.71 14.69
N PRO A 44 -3.35 3.64 14.51
CA PRO A 44 -2.75 3.64 13.18
C PRO A 44 -3.24 2.47 12.33
N TYR A 45 -3.41 2.67 11.02
CA TYR A 45 -3.96 1.67 10.12
C TYR A 45 -3.14 0.36 10.14
N ALA A 46 -1.81 0.47 10.18
CA ALA A 46 -0.92 -0.69 10.26
C ALA A 46 -1.17 -1.55 11.52
N THR A 47 -1.53 -0.93 12.65
CA THR A 47 -1.91 -1.64 13.87
C THR A 47 -3.22 -2.38 13.70
N VAL A 48 -4.25 -1.71 13.15
CA VAL A 48 -5.56 -2.33 12.90
C VAL A 48 -5.45 -3.49 11.91
N LEU A 49 -4.67 -3.32 10.84
CA LEU A 49 -4.37 -4.38 9.87
C LEU A 49 -3.73 -5.60 10.54
N SER A 50 -2.74 -5.37 11.41
CA SER A 50 -2.05 -6.45 12.13
C SER A 50 -2.98 -7.18 13.09
N GLU A 51 -3.73 -6.46 13.90
CA GLU A 51 -4.59 -7.01 14.95
C GLU A 51 -5.80 -7.74 14.38
N ASN A 52 -6.42 -7.20 13.32
CA ASN A 52 -7.71 -7.69 12.85
C ASN A 52 -7.60 -8.68 11.68
N ILE A 53 -6.49 -8.67 10.95
CA ILE A 53 -6.33 -9.49 9.72
C ILE A 53 -5.10 -10.38 9.81
N LEU A 54 -3.90 -9.78 9.95
CA LEU A 54 -2.66 -10.55 9.78
C LEU A 54 -2.44 -11.58 10.89
N LYS A 55 -2.62 -11.19 12.16
CA LYS A 55 -2.45 -12.11 13.31
C LYS A 55 -3.52 -13.21 13.32
N PRO A 56 -4.83 -12.93 13.20
CA PRO A 56 -5.85 -13.98 13.17
C PRO A 56 -5.69 -14.96 12.00
N ALA A 57 -5.24 -14.47 10.84
CA ALA A 57 -4.99 -15.31 9.67
C ALA A 57 -3.59 -15.96 9.65
N GLN A 58 -2.77 -15.77 10.70
CA GLN A 58 -1.41 -16.32 10.81
C GLN A 58 -0.47 -15.93 9.66
N LEU A 59 -0.65 -14.72 9.11
CA LEU A 59 0.14 -14.20 7.98
C LEU A 59 1.45 -13.56 8.46
N THR A 60 2.41 -14.37 8.90
CA THR A 60 3.69 -13.89 9.49
C THR A 60 4.67 -13.30 8.47
N ASP A 61 4.51 -13.62 7.19
CA ASP A 61 5.33 -13.11 6.08
C ASP A 61 4.63 -11.99 5.29
N THR A 62 3.56 -11.40 5.85
CA THR A 62 2.83 -10.27 5.26
C THR A 62 2.87 -9.08 6.21
N GLY A 63 3.05 -7.87 5.67
CA GLY A 63 3.13 -6.67 6.50
C GLY A 63 2.85 -5.37 5.76
N TYR A 64 2.77 -4.29 6.53
CA TYR A 64 2.67 -2.92 6.03
C TYR A 64 4.05 -2.42 5.60
N ASP A 65 4.18 -1.89 4.39
CA ASP A 65 5.46 -1.47 3.81
C ASP A 65 5.92 -0.14 4.42
N LEU A 66 7.12 -0.16 4.97
CA LEU A 66 7.78 1.00 5.55
C LEU A 66 8.94 1.42 4.64
N PHE A 67 9.06 2.73 4.39
CA PHE A 67 10.09 3.28 3.49
C PHE A 67 11.53 3.05 3.95
N SER A 68 11.77 2.76 5.23
CA SER A 68 13.09 2.93 5.85
C SER A 68 13.90 1.65 6.08
N PRO A 69 13.35 0.53 6.60
CA PRO A 69 14.14 -0.69 6.73
C PRO A 69 14.17 -1.49 5.42
N ILE A 70 15.35 -1.99 5.03
CA ILE A 70 15.46 -3.10 4.09
C ILE A 70 14.82 -4.30 4.77
N LEU A 71 13.67 -4.74 4.24
CA LEU A 71 12.95 -5.88 4.80
C LEU A 71 13.57 -7.17 4.26
N PRO A 72 14.08 -8.06 5.13
CA PRO A 72 14.61 -9.35 4.68
C PRO A 72 13.56 -10.09 3.86
N LYS A 73 13.99 -10.77 2.79
CA LYS A 73 13.12 -11.55 1.89
C LYS A 73 12.08 -10.72 1.11
N ARG A 74 12.21 -9.38 1.07
CA ARG A 74 11.46 -8.53 0.15
C ARG A 74 12.13 -8.53 -1.23
N ALA A 75 11.38 -8.89 -2.26
CA ALA A 75 11.87 -8.81 -3.64
C ALA A 75 12.05 -7.34 -4.07
N ALA A 76 13.07 -7.09 -4.90
CA ALA A 76 13.26 -5.80 -5.54
C ALA A 76 12.28 -5.64 -6.71
N GLY A 77 11.64 -4.47 -6.81
CA GLY A 77 10.86 -4.11 -7.99
C GLY A 77 11.78 -3.68 -9.13
N TYR A 78 11.36 -3.95 -10.36
CA TYR A 78 12.12 -3.65 -11.57
C TYR A 78 11.19 -3.01 -12.61
N GLU A 79 11.65 -1.96 -13.26
CA GLU A 79 10.90 -1.31 -14.35
C GLU A 79 11.78 -1.16 -15.58
N LYS A 80 11.22 -1.48 -16.75
CA LYS A 80 11.87 -1.24 -18.02
C LYS A 80 11.76 0.25 -18.34
N GLN A 81 12.88 0.94 -18.40
CA GLN A 81 12.89 2.30 -18.92
C GLN A 81 12.74 2.25 -20.44
N ALA A 82 11.74 2.96 -20.98
CA ALA A 82 11.58 3.10 -22.41
C ALA A 82 12.86 3.73 -23.01
N GLY A 83 13.46 3.05 -23.98
CA GLY A 83 14.66 3.52 -24.68
C GLY A 83 16.01 3.17 -24.05
N LYS A 84 16.06 2.44 -22.92
CA LYS A 84 17.31 1.95 -22.32
C LYS A 84 17.28 0.43 -22.14
N SER A 85 18.42 -0.23 -22.37
CA SER A 85 18.60 -1.67 -22.14
C SER A 85 18.70 -2.04 -20.65
N GLU A 86 18.86 -1.05 -19.78
CA GLU A 86 19.05 -1.25 -18.34
C GLU A 86 17.72 -1.19 -17.56
N ILE A 87 17.59 -2.12 -16.62
CA ILE A 87 16.43 -2.24 -15.74
C ILE A 87 16.73 -1.48 -14.43
N ASN A 88 15.86 -0.56 -14.02
CA ASN A 88 16.05 0.21 -12.80
C ASN A 88 15.32 -0.41 -11.60
N LEU A 89 15.96 -0.37 -10.43
CA LEU A 89 15.39 -0.86 -9.18
C LEU A 89 14.31 0.14 -8.69
N LYS A 90 13.05 -0.30 -8.59
CA LYS A 90 11.96 0.48 -8.00
C LYS A 90 11.74 0.06 -6.55
N ARG A 91 11.88 1.01 -5.62
CA ARG A 91 11.39 0.87 -4.24
C ARG A 91 9.88 1.13 -4.24
N HIS A 92 9.10 0.14 -3.78
CA HIS A 92 7.64 0.22 -3.72
C HIS A 92 7.14 0.71 -2.35
N THR A 93 5.85 1.06 -2.29
CA THR A 93 5.04 1.28 -1.07
C THR A 93 3.76 0.45 -1.19
N GLY A 94 3.31 -0.23 -0.12
CA GLY A 94 2.09 -1.06 -0.16
C GLY A 94 1.93 -2.05 1.00
N ILE A 95 1.08 -3.07 0.83
CA ILE A 95 1.17 -4.30 1.64
C ILE A 95 2.16 -5.20 0.92
N ILE A 96 3.14 -5.71 1.64
CA ILE A 96 4.18 -6.57 1.07
C ILE A 96 4.03 -7.98 1.60
N CYS A 97 4.28 -8.94 0.71
CA CYS A 97 4.50 -10.33 1.05
C CYS A 97 5.99 -10.63 0.82
N THR A 98 6.67 -11.16 1.82
CA THR A 98 8.06 -11.61 1.69
C THR A 98 8.07 -13.02 1.11
N ASN A 99 8.65 -13.20 -0.07
CA ASN A 99 8.63 -14.48 -0.76
C ASN A 99 9.92 -15.27 -0.46
N GLN A 100 9.81 -16.51 0.02
CA GLN A 100 10.94 -17.44 0.15
C GLN A 100 11.23 -18.12 -1.19
N TYR A 101 11.64 -17.38 -2.22
CA TYR A 101 12.05 -18.03 -3.47
C TYR A 101 13.52 -18.47 -3.40
N SER A 102 13.74 -19.70 -2.94
CA SER A 102 15.06 -20.35 -3.03
C SER A 102 15.33 -20.68 -4.50
N ARG A 103 16.17 -19.87 -5.16
CA ARG A 103 16.65 -20.16 -6.53
C ARG A 103 17.48 -21.45 -6.50
N HIS A 104 16.88 -22.57 -6.88
CA HIS A 104 17.65 -23.68 -7.43
C HIS A 104 18.25 -23.22 -8.77
N LYS A 105 19.57 -23.06 -8.79
CA LYS A 105 20.35 -22.87 -10.02
C LYS A 105 20.06 -24.06 -10.96
N ARG A 106 19.63 -23.78 -12.18
CA ARG A 106 19.89 -24.66 -13.33
C ARG A 106 21.11 -24.12 -14.06
#